data_AF-A0A3M1CYW7-F1
#
_entry.id   AF-A0A3M1CYW7-F1
#
_cell.length_a   1.000
_cell.length_b   1.000
_cell.length_c   1.000
_cell.angle_alpha   90.00
_cell.angle_beta   90.00
_cell.angle_gamma   90.00
#
_symmetry.space_group_name_H-M   'P 1'
#
loop_
_entity.id
_entity.type
_entity.pdbx_description
1 polymer ?
#
loop_
_entity_poly.entity_id
_entity_poly.type
_entity_poly.pdbx_seq_one_letter_code
_entity_poly.pdbx_strand_id
1 'polypeptide(L)'
;MSVLAVVPFLVLAACSQQDAEPGATGPSALEQKAIEKGCPTMGTLPGDYILVQGNTPDHKNRFRILEEGDGLAMWYVDGGFTRRVMRGERREHDYKFVEVPDARKKAAFEAGDEPLKVVYVEPRLEKCALRVSRLELFRVDGKDVEKGSPLFLEYVKFPANQPIAWAPCDGDLFLYDAAKRYPEARKQLDEMGGPKIDHPLGDAIPVAAWSDPAADGDASCTYDMDLYFDDLPVAEGQALPAGDIVDGMRHWYVPAWKAPYSGNHHFEIHRYRTCADGGRERIGVNCLEAVLQ
;
A
#
# COMPACT_ATOMS: atom_id res chain seq x y z
N MET A 1 66.39 18.41 -70.93
CA MET A 1 66.40 16.99 -70.52
C MET A 1 67.25 16.94 -69.24
N SER A 2 66.71 17.25 -68.06
CA SER A 2 65.74 16.49 -67.22
C SER A 2 66.32 15.10 -66.88
N VAL A 3 66.50 14.66 -65.62
CA VAL A 3 65.73 14.90 -64.39
C VAL A 3 66.66 14.78 -63.16
N LEU A 4 66.59 15.73 -62.21
CA LEU A 4 67.06 15.53 -60.82
C LEU A 4 65.87 15.05 -59.99
N ALA A 5 66.00 13.88 -59.36
CA ALA A 5 64.98 13.32 -58.47
C ALA A 5 65.11 13.93 -57.06
N VAL A 6 64.04 14.58 -56.61
CA VAL A 6 63.85 15.05 -55.23
C VAL A 6 63.07 13.98 -54.47
N VAL A 7 63.66 13.45 -53.41
CA VAL A 7 63.01 12.53 -52.47
C VAL A 7 62.26 13.37 -51.42
N PRO A 8 60.94 13.19 -51.22
CA PRO A 8 60.24 13.86 -50.15
C PRO A 8 60.37 13.04 -48.85
N PHE A 9 60.83 13.70 -47.79
CA PHE A 9 60.72 13.22 -46.41
C PHE A 9 59.24 13.29 -45.99
N LEU A 10 58.58 12.14 -45.87
CA LEU A 10 57.27 12.03 -45.23
C LEU A 10 57.47 12.09 -43.71
N VAL A 11 57.06 13.18 -43.10
CA VAL A 11 56.86 13.29 -41.65
C VAL A 11 55.56 12.57 -41.31
N LEU A 12 55.66 11.36 -40.77
CA LEU A 12 54.53 10.65 -40.16
C LEU A 12 54.19 11.35 -38.85
N ALA A 13 53.20 12.23 -38.89
CA ALA A 13 52.51 12.69 -37.69
C ALA A 13 51.71 11.51 -37.14
N ALA A 14 52.20 10.90 -36.05
CA ALA A 14 51.45 9.93 -35.29
C ALA A 14 50.24 10.64 -34.64
N CYS A 15 49.05 10.46 -35.22
CA CYS A 15 47.81 10.76 -34.52
C CYS A 15 47.71 9.81 -33.33
N SER A 16 47.91 10.33 -32.12
CA SER A 16 47.47 9.65 -30.91
C SER A 16 45.95 9.61 -30.93
N GLN A 17 45.37 8.52 -31.43
CA GLN A 17 44.00 8.15 -31.11
C GLN A 17 43.97 7.89 -29.61
N GLN A 18 43.60 8.93 -28.87
CA GLN A 18 43.16 8.82 -27.50
C GLN A 18 41.83 8.08 -27.58
N ASP A 19 41.86 6.76 -27.35
CA ASP A 19 40.65 6.00 -27.08
C ASP A 19 40.00 6.67 -25.87
N ALA A 20 38.96 7.46 -26.15
CA ALA A 20 38.14 8.05 -25.11
C ALA A 20 37.47 6.88 -24.39
N GLU A 21 37.94 6.59 -23.17
CA GLU A 21 37.19 5.76 -22.24
C GLU A 21 35.76 6.30 -22.21
N PRO A 22 34.72 5.45 -22.33
CA PRO A 22 33.35 5.91 -22.24
C PRO A 22 33.18 6.57 -20.87
N GLY A 23 33.03 7.90 -20.90
CA GLY A 23 32.88 8.71 -19.70
C GLY A 23 31.74 8.14 -18.85
N ALA A 24 32.00 8.01 -17.54
CA ALA A 24 30.99 7.57 -16.58
C ALA A 24 29.68 8.34 -16.85
N THR A 25 28.59 7.61 -17.14
CA THR A 25 27.28 8.22 -17.35
C THR A 25 26.94 9.04 -16.12
N GLY A 26 26.85 10.36 -16.29
CA GLY A 26 26.48 11.27 -15.21
C GLY A 26 25.11 10.90 -14.61
N PRO A 27 24.78 11.40 -13.40
CA PRO A 27 23.54 11.06 -12.69
C PRO A 27 22.27 11.20 -13.55
N SER A 28 22.21 12.21 -14.43
CA SER A 28 21.10 12.44 -15.34
C SER A 28 20.95 11.37 -16.44
N ALA A 29 22.06 10.83 -16.96
CA ALA A 29 22.03 9.78 -17.98
C ALA A 29 21.63 8.42 -17.39
N LEU A 30 22.02 8.14 -16.14
CA LEU A 30 21.56 6.95 -15.41
C LEU A 30 20.07 7.03 -15.09
N GLU A 31 19.59 8.20 -14.67
CA GLU A 31 18.17 8.42 -14.40
C GLU A 31 17.33 8.27 -15.68
N GLN A 32 17.74 8.85 -16.80
CA GLN A 32 17.04 8.70 -18.07
C GLN A 32 16.96 7.24 -18.52
N LYS A 33 18.08 6.50 -18.42
CA LYS A 33 18.11 5.06 -18.70
C LYS A 33 17.23 4.24 -17.75
N ALA A 34 17.13 4.66 -16.49
CA ALA A 34 16.23 4.03 -15.51
C ALA A 34 14.76 4.26 -15.89
N ILE A 35 14.39 5.48 -16.29
CA ILE A 35 13.04 5.84 -16.78
C ILE A 35 12.69 5.00 -18.01
N GLU A 36 13.58 4.91 -19.00
CA GLU A 36 13.37 4.10 -20.22
C GLU A 36 13.14 2.62 -19.92
N LYS A 37 13.77 2.10 -18.86
CA LYS A 37 13.58 0.72 -18.37
C LYS A 37 12.35 0.55 -17.48
N GLY A 38 11.63 1.63 -17.18
CA GLY A 38 10.50 1.62 -16.25
C GLY A 38 10.89 1.44 -14.78
N CYS A 39 12.17 1.65 -14.44
CA CYS A 39 12.66 1.59 -13.07
C CYS A 39 12.13 2.77 -12.25
N PRO A 40 11.93 2.58 -10.93
CA PRO A 40 11.54 3.69 -10.08
C PRO A 40 12.66 4.73 -10.01
N THR A 41 12.30 6.01 -10.16
CA THR A 41 13.15 7.18 -9.91
C THR A 41 12.43 8.14 -8.98
N MET A 42 13.06 9.25 -8.60
CA MET A 42 12.40 10.27 -7.77
C MET A 42 11.21 10.94 -8.48
N GLY A 43 11.21 10.94 -9.82
CA GLY A 43 10.13 11.48 -10.64
C GLY A 43 9.09 10.45 -11.11
N THR A 44 9.34 9.16 -10.92
CA THR A 44 8.46 8.07 -11.37
C THR A 44 8.15 7.09 -10.23
N LEU A 45 8.11 7.61 -9.01
CA LEU A 45 7.94 6.84 -7.78
C LEU A 45 6.52 6.25 -7.60
N PRO A 46 5.42 6.91 -8.01
CA PRO A 46 4.09 6.34 -7.88
C PRO A 46 3.99 4.93 -8.50
N GLY A 47 3.27 4.04 -7.81
CA GLY A 47 3.12 2.64 -8.21
C GLY A 47 3.11 1.68 -7.03
N ASP A 48 3.06 0.39 -7.37
CA ASP A 48 2.95 -0.72 -6.43
C ASP A 48 4.30 -1.40 -6.26
N TYR A 49 4.65 -1.73 -5.02
CA TYR A 49 5.95 -2.29 -4.67
C TYR A 49 5.81 -3.43 -3.66
N ILE A 50 6.64 -4.45 -3.81
CA ILE A 50 6.72 -5.63 -2.94
C ILE A 50 8.14 -5.85 -2.44
N LEU A 51 8.25 -6.25 -1.19
CA LEU A 51 9.51 -6.66 -0.59
C LEU A 51 10.02 -7.92 -1.29
N VAL A 52 11.32 -7.96 -1.59
CA VAL A 52 11.98 -9.17 -2.07
C VAL A 52 12.99 -9.62 -1.02
N GLN A 53 12.82 -10.85 -0.52
CA GLN A 53 13.79 -11.49 0.36
C GLN A 53 14.49 -12.62 -0.41
N GLY A 54 15.73 -12.38 -0.83
CA GLY A 54 16.42 -13.29 -1.74
C GLY A 54 15.75 -13.31 -3.11
N ASN A 55 15.13 -14.43 -3.48
CA ASN A 55 14.40 -14.58 -4.76
C ASN A 55 12.88 -14.66 -4.56
N THR A 56 12.38 -14.51 -3.32
CA THR A 56 10.97 -14.72 -3.01
C THR A 56 10.28 -13.38 -2.73
N PRO A 57 9.19 -13.06 -3.44
CA PRO A 57 8.36 -11.90 -3.11
C PRO A 57 7.60 -12.15 -1.80
N ASP A 58 7.59 -11.16 -0.92
CA ASP A 58 6.83 -11.20 0.33
C ASP A 58 5.58 -10.32 0.22
N HIS A 59 4.45 -10.95 -0.09
CA HIS A 59 3.17 -10.25 -0.26
C HIS A 59 2.66 -9.58 1.01
N LYS A 60 3.14 -9.97 2.19
CA LYS A 60 2.76 -9.35 3.45
C LYS A 60 3.50 -8.04 3.70
N ASN A 61 4.60 -7.80 2.99
CA ASN A 61 5.37 -6.56 3.06
C ASN A 61 5.34 -5.85 1.71
N ARG A 62 4.40 -4.91 1.56
CA ARG A 62 4.14 -4.23 0.30
C ARG A 62 3.66 -2.80 0.54
N PHE A 63 3.79 -1.96 -0.47
CA PHE A 63 3.18 -0.64 -0.45
C PHE A 63 2.82 -0.12 -1.83
N ARG A 64 1.86 0.80 -1.84
CA ARG A 64 1.45 1.57 -2.99
C ARG A 64 1.76 3.04 -2.74
N ILE A 65 2.49 3.67 -3.64
CA ILE A 65 2.74 5.13 -3.62
C ILE A 65 1.79 5.77 -4.62
N LEU A 66 1.08 6.79 -4.17
CA LEU A 66 0.05 7.52 -4.90
C LEU A 66 0.42 9.00 -4.99
N GLU A 67 -0.02 9.66 -6.06
CA GLU A 67 -0.08 11.11 -6.10
C GLU A 67 -1.33 11.57 -5.33
N GLU A 68 -1.18 12.52 -4.42
CA GLU A 68 -2.28 13.09 -3.63
C GLU A 68 -2.09 14.61 -3.51
N GLY A 69 -2.91 15.37 -4.25
CA GLY A 69 -2.73 16.81 -4.38
C GLY A 69 -1.37 17.16 -4.98
N ASP A 70 -0.62 18.04 -4.29
CA ASP A 70 0.74 18.44 -4.69
C ASP A 70 1.84 17.52 -4.13
N GLY A 71 1.47 16.43 -3.43
CA GLY A 71 2.39 15.55 -2.72
C GLY A 71 2.21 14.07 -3.07
N LEU A 72 2.92 13.23 -2.30
CA LEU A 72 2.77 11.79 -2.38
C LEU A 72 2.13 11.25 -1.11
N ALA A 73 1.33 10.20 -1.27
CA ALA A 73 0.84 9.37 -0.18
C ALA A 73 1.32 7.93 -0.37
N MET A 74 1.31 7.17 0.71
CA MET A 74 1.62 5.74 0.68
C MET A 74 0.57 4.95 1.44
N TRP A 75 0.11 3.85 0.85
CA TRP A 75 -0.62 2.79 1.53
C TRP A 75 0.36 1.66 1.81
N TYR A 76 0.65 1.41 3.09
CA TYR A 76 1.76 0.57 3.54
C TYR A 76 1.25 -0.63 4.34
N VAL A 77 1.76 -1.83 4.04
CA VAL A 77 1.45 -3.09 4.73
C VAL A 77 2.73 -3.69 5.30
N ASP A 78 2.79 -3.92 6.62
CA ASP A 78 4.03 -4.16 7.37
C ASP A 78 4.22 -5.60 7.90
N GLY A 79 3.71 -6.60 7.16
CA GLY A 79 3.87 -8.02 7.48
C GLY A 79 2.70 -8.62 8.27
N GLY A 80 1.95 -7.79 8.98
CA GLY A 80 0.83 -8.19 9.84
C GLY A 80 -0.56 -7.93 9.26
N PHE A 81 -0.71 -7.75 7.94
CA PHE A 81 -1.92 -7.24 7.28
C PHE A 81 -2.34 -5.81 7.65
N THR A 82 -1.81 -5.26 8.75
CA THR A 82 -2.04 -3.87 9.15
C THR A 82 -1.72 -2.91 8.01
N ARG A 83 -2.73 -2.15 7.61
CA ARG A 83 -2.64 -1.15 6.55
C ARG A 83 -2.50 0.23 7.16
N ARG A 84 -1.53 0.99 6.66
CA ARG A 84 -1.24 2.35 7.13
C ARG A 84 -1.35 3.31 5.98
N VAL A 85 -2.05 4.42 6.21
CA VAL A 85 -1.96 5.60 5.35
C VAL A 85 -0.76 6.42 5.81
N MET A 86 0.07 6.85 4.88
CA MET A 86 1.24 7.66 5.16
C MET A 86 1.30 8.87 4.23
N ARG A 87 1.82 9.98 4.73
CA ARG A 87 2.07 11.20 3.96
C ARG A 87 3.55 11.34 3.65
N GLY A 88 3.86 11.60 2.38
CA GLY A 88 5.22 11.74 1.87
C GLY A 88 5.72 13.18 1.87
N GLU A 89 6.98 13.35 2.27
CA GLU A 89 7.77 14.58 2.15
C GLU A 89 8.99 14.28 1.28
N ARG A 90 9.16 15.04 0.19
CA ARG A 90 10.34 14.93 -0.67
C ARG A 90 11.55 15.54 0.03
N ARG A 91 12.66 14.80 0.04
CA ARG A 91 13.96 15.29 0.49
C ARG A 91 14.96 15.23 -0.67
N GLU A 92 16.21 15.60 -0.40
CA GLU A 92 17.25 15.69 -1.44
C GLU A 92 17.51 14.33 -2.12
N HIS A 93 17.48 13.24 -1.34
CA HIS A 93 17.86 11.90 -1.80
C HIS A 93 16.81 10.81 -1.57
N ASP A 94 15.75 11.10 -0.82
CA ASP A 94 14.70 10.14 -0.50
C ASP A 94 13.34 10.83 -0.36
N TYR A 95 12.30 10.02 -0.20
CA TYR A 95 11.03 10.46 0.37
C TYR A 95 10.89 9.91 1.77
N LYS A 96 10.47 10.77 2.70
CA LYS A 96 10.06 10.38 4.04
C LYS A 96 8.55 10.28 4.09
N PHE A 97 8.04 9.09 4.41
CA PHE A 97 6.63 8.84 4.64
C PHE A 97 6.37 8.70 6.13
N VAL A 98 5.41 9.45 6.67
CA VAL A 98 5.00 9.36 8.07
C VAL A 98 3.55 8.90 8.13
N GLU A 99 3.28 7.91 8.99
CA GLU A 99 1.92 7.40 9.24
C GLU A 99 0.97 8.55 9.63
N VAL A 100 -0.22 8.54 9.03
CA VAL A 100 -1.32 9.44 9.36
C VAL A 100 -2.22 8.71 10.35
N PRO A 101 -2.18 9.03 11.66
CA PRO A 101 -2.95 8.31 12.64
C PRO A 101 -4.43 8.69 12.60
N ASP A 102 -5.30 7.72 12.90
CA ASP A 102 -6.68 7.99 13.28
C ASP A 102 -6.76 8.73 14.63
N ALA A 103 -7.97 9.11 15.06
CA ALA A 103 -8.17 9.86 16.30
C ALA A 103 -7.63 9.13 17.55
N ARG A 104 -7.80 7.80 17.62
CA ARG A 104 -7.38 6.99 18.77
C ARG A 104 -5.85 6.91 18.83
N LYS A 105 -5.22 6.55 17.71
CA LYS A 105 -3.77 6.45 17.61
C LYS A 105 -3.10 7.80 17.75
N LYS A 106 -3.73 8.88 17.27
CA LYS A 106 -3.24 10.24 17.48
C LYS A 106 -3.18 10.58 18.95
N ALA A 107 -4.25 10.30 19.70
CA ALA A 107 -4.29 10.52 21.14
C ALA A 107 -3.22 9.69 21.87
N ALA A 108 -3.05 8.41 21.51
CA ALA A 108 -2.01 7.55 22.08
C ALA A 108 -0.59 8.04 21.76
N PHE A 109 -0.35 8.50 20.53
CA PHE A 109 0.94 9.09 20.14
C PHE A 109 1.23 10.39 20.89
N GLU A 110 0.25 11.28 21.02
CA GLU A 110 0.40 12.53 21.77
C GLU A 110 0.64 12.30 23.27
N ALA A 111 0.07 11.22 23.83
CA ALA A 111 0.34 10.76 25.19
C ALA A 111 1.72 10.08 25.35
N GLY A 112 2.38 9.70 24.26
CA GLY A 112 3.64 8.96 24.27
C GLY A 112 3.50 7.45 24.43
N ASP A 113 2.28 6.92 24.33
CA ASP A 113 1.96 5.50 24.55
C ASP A 113 2.24 4.63 23.31
N GLU A 114 2.02 5.17 22.11
CA GLU A 114 2.22 4.43 20.85
C GLU A 114 2.99 5.27 19.83
N PRO A 115 4.06 4.74 19.19
CA PRO A 115 4.77 5.45 18.14
C PRO A 115 4.02 5.45 16.80
N LEU A 116 4.32 6.43 15.95
CA LEU A 116 3.96 6.40 14.53
C LEU A 116 5.04 5.69 13.72
N LYS A 117 4.67 5.08 12.60
CA LYS A 117 5.64 4.51 11.65
C LYS A 117 6.20 5.58 10.72
N VAL A 118 7.50 5.49 10.45
CA VAL A 118 8.22 6.31 9.47
C VAL A 118 8.89 5.38 8.47
N VAL A 119 8.71 5.66 7.18
CA VAL A 119 9.28 4.88 6.08
C VAL A 119 10.06 5.82 5.17
N TYR A 120 11.35 5.55 4.98
CA TYR A 120 12.16 6.26 4.00
C TYR A 120 12.27 5.43 2.73
N VAL A 121 12.09 6.07 1.58
CA VAL A 121 12.13 5.43 0.26
C VAL A 121 13.14 6.12 -0.64
N GLU A 122 14.11 5.35 -1.11
CA GLU A 122 15.18 5.83 -1.98
C GLU A 122 15.29 4.95 -3.24
N PRO A 123 15.19 5.52 -4.44
CA PRO A 123 15.45 4.81 -5.68
C PRO A 123 16.89 4.29 -5.81
N ARG A 124 17.04 3.04 -6.23
CA ARG A 124 18.30 2.38 -6.55
C ARG A 124 18.34 2.09 -8.04
N LEU A 125 18.75 3.09 -8.82
CA LEU A 125 18.66 3.10 -10.29
C LEU A 125 19.41 1.90 -10.92
N GLU A 126 20.54 1.51 -10.34
CA GLU A 126 21.36 0.40 -10.79
C GLU A 126 20.72 -0.97 -10.57
N LYS A 127 19.82 -1.09 -9.60
CA LYS A 127 19.09 -2.31 -9.26
C LYS A 127 17.65 -2.33 -9.76
N CYS A 128 17.17 -1.21 -10.32
CA CYS A 128 15.77 -1.05 -10.68
C CYS A 128 14.81 -1.31 -9.49
N ALA A 129 15.23 -0.88 -8.30
CA ALA A 129 14.58 -1.20 -7.02
C ALA A 129 14.47 0.05 -6.13
N LEU A 130 13.75 -0.09 -5.02
CA LEU A 130 13.71 0.89 -3.93
C LEU A 130 14.46 0.33 -2.72
N ARG A 131 15.34 1.13 -2.16
CA ARG A 131 15.87 0.94 -0.82
C ARG A 131 14.90 1.58 0.16
N VAL A 132 14.39 0.78 1.09
CA VAL A 132 13.41 1.24 2.07
C VAL A 132 13.95 1.01 3.47
N SER A 133 13.88 2.02 4.33
CA SER A 133 14.16 1.88 5.76
C SER A 133 12.94 2.24 6.59
N ARG A 134 12.81 1.60 7.74
CA ARG A 134 11.66 1.74 8.64
C ARG A 134 12.16 2.19 10.00
N LEU A 135 11.54 3.24 10.54
CA LEU A 135 11.80 3.77 11.88
C LEU A 135 10.48 4.02 12.58
N GLU A 136 10.57 4.36 13.86
CA GLU A 136 9.43 4.72 14.70
C GLU A 136 9.59 6.15 15.18
N LEU A 137 8.52 6.93 15.11
CA LEU A 137 8.44 8.29 15.63
C LEU A 137 7.78 8.24 17.01
N PHE A 138 8.49 8.70 18.02
CA PHE A 138 8.00 8.79 19.40
C PHE A 138 7.77 10.24 19.80
N ARG A 139 6.73 10.50 20.59
CA ARG A 139 6.59 11.77 21.32
C ARG A 139 7.31 11.66 22.66
N VAL A 140 8.37 12.44 22.86
CA VAL A 140 9.15 12.51 24.11
C VAL A 140 9.29 13.97 24.51
N ASP A 141 8.86 14.32 25.72
CA ASP A 141 8.92 15.69 26.26
C ASP A 141 8.37 16.75 25.30
N GLY A 142 7.24 16.43 24.63
CA GLY A 142 6.60 17.33 23.67
C GLY A 142 7.30 17.44 22.31
N LYS A 143 8.33 16.62 22.04
CA LYS A 143 9.08 16.60 20.78
C LYS A 143 8.98 15.25 20.09
N ASP A 144 8.96 15.28 18.77
CA ASP A 144 9.00 14.08 17.96
C ASP A 144 10.45 13.61 17.80
N VAL A 145 10.71 12.34 18.14
CA VAL A 145 12.03 11.71 18.12
C VAL A 145 11.95 10.40 17.37
N GLU A 146 12.75 10.27 16.30
CA GLU A 146 12.86 9.00 15.58
C GLU A 146 13.79 8.04 16.32
N LYS A 147 13.35 6.79 16.46
CA LYS A 147 14.12 5.71 17.06
C LYS A 147 14.09 4.47 16.16
N GLY A 148 15.13 3.66 16.31
CA GLY A 148 15.34 2.43 15.55
C GLY A 148 16.66 2.45 14.80
N SER A 149 17.12 1.27 14.41
CA SER A 149 18.24 1.12 13.47
C SER A 149 17.64 0.88 12.09
N PRO A 150 17.98 1.69 11.07
CA PRO A 150 17.39 1.51 9.75
C PRO A 150 17.82 0.15 9.18
N LEU A 151 16.86 -0.77 9.12
CA LEU A 151 17.00 -1.99 8.32
C LEU A 151 16.70 -1.63 6.87
N PHE A 152 17.70 -1.73 6.00
CA PHE A 152 17.50 -1.49 4.58
C PHE A 152 16.92 -2.73 3.92
N LEU A 153 15.72 -2.57 3.39
CA LEU A 153 14.98 -3.59 2.67
C LEU A 153 14.86 -3.18 1.19
N GLU A 154 14.93 -4.17 0.30
CA GLU A 154 14.82 -3.94 -1.14
C GLU A 154 13.42 -4.28 -1.63
N TYR A 155 12.80 -3.31 -2.29
CA TYR A 155 11.49 -3.45 -2.91
C TYR A 155 11.60 -3.30 -4.42
N VAL A 156 10.82 -4.10 -5.14
CA VAL A 156 10.70 -4.02 -6.59
C VAL A 156 9.27 -3.72 -6.96
N LYS A 157 9.04 -3.27 -8.20
CA LYS A 157 7.67 -3.07 -8.68
C LYS A 157 6.86 -4.35 -8.58
N PHE A 158 5.64 -4.24 -8.07
CA PHE A 158 4.69 -5.33 -8.00
C PHE A 158 4.35 -5.81 -9.41
N PRO A 159 4.25 -7.12 -9.67
CA PRO A 159 3.79 -7.61 -10.95
C PRO A 159 2.41 -7.05 -11.27
N ALA A 160 2.25 -6.52 -12.49
CA ALA A 160 0.95 -6.03 -12.94
C ALA A 160 -0.12 -7.14 -12.90
N ASN A 161 -1.38 -6.74 -12.71
CA ASN A 161 -2.57 -7.61 -12.78
C ASN A 161 -2.69 -8.69 -11.69
N GLN A 162 -1.99 -8.53 -10.57
CA GLN A 162 -2.18 -9.40 -9.41
C GLN A 162 -3.34 -8.88 -8.56
N PRO A 163 -4.36 -9.70 -8.26
CA PRO A 163 -5.58 -9.27 -7.59
C PRO A 163 -5.35 -9.20 -6.07
N ILE A 164 -4.64 -8.15 -5.63
CA ILE A 164 -4.39 -7.90 -4.20
C ILE A 164 -5.06 -6.60 -3.77
N ALA A 165 -5.63 -6.61 -2.57
CA ALA A 165 -6.18 -5.43 -1.95
C ALA A 165 -5.08 -4.51 -1.40
N TRP A 166 -5.27 -3.21 -1.64
CA TRP A 166 -4.32 -2.16 -1.26
C TRP A 166 -4.95 -1.08 -0.39
N ALA A 167 -6.27 -0.94 -0.47
CA ALA A 167 -6.98 0.18 0.12
C ALA A 167 -6.84 0.16 1.66
N PRO A 168 -6.58 1.29 2.31
CA PRO A 168 -6.60 1.33 3.76
C PRO A 168 -8.00 0.99 4.28
N CYS A 169 -8.05 0.46 5.49
CA CYS A 169 -9.30 0.20 6.19
C CYS A 169 -9.86 1.52 6.71
N ASP A 170 -11.14 1.79 6.42
CA ASP A 170 -11.87 2.99 6.86
C ASP A 170 -13.05 2.68 7.79
N GLY A 171 -13.26 1.42 8.12
CA GLY A 171 -14.23 1.02 9.11
C GLY A 171 -14.02 -0.40 9.65
N ASP A 172 -14.79 -0.70 10.69
CA ASP A 172 -14.76 -1.98 11.38
C ASP A 172 -15.55 -3.04 10.62
N LEU A 173 -15.03 -4.27 10.62
CA LEU A 173 -15.72 -5.45 10.13
C LEU A 173 -16.02 -6.41 11.28
N PHE A 174 -17.20 -7.01 11.25
CA PHE A 174 -17.69 -7.87 12.30
C PHE A 174 -17.93 -9.29 11.80
N LEU A 175 -17.71 -10.27 12.68
CA LEU A 175 -18.02 -11.68 12.43
C LEU A 175 -19.11 -12.16 13.41
N TYR A 176 -19.74 -13.29 13.10
CA TYR A 176 -20.72 -13.98 13.96
C TYR A 176 -21.91 -13.11 14.39
N ASP A 177 -22.20 -12.99 15.68
CA ASP A 177 -23.41 -12.34 16.16
C ASP A 177 -23.40 -10.84 15.88
N ALA A 178 -22.23 -10.20 15.93
CA ALA A 178 -22.05 -8.80 15.54
C ALA A 178 -22.20 -8.59 14.02
N ALA A 179 -21.88 -9.61 13.21
CA ALA A 179 -22.20 -9.57 11.79
C ALA A 179 -23.72 -9.63 11.54
N LYS A 180 -24.48 -10.33 12.39
CA LYS A 180 -25.93 -10.53 12.20
C LYS A 180 -26.78 -9.40 12.78
N ARG A 181 -26.31 -8.73 13.84
CA ARG A 181 -27.13 -7.80 14.63
C ARG A 181 -26.32 -6.55 14.98
N TYR A 182 -26.78 -5.39 14.50
CA TYR A 182 -26.14 -4.11 14.78
C TYR A 182 -26.00 -3.80 16.29
N PRO A 183 -26.98 -4.11 17.18
CA PRO A 183 -26.80 -3.91 18.61
C PRO A 183 -25.59 -4.66 19.22
N GLU A 184 -25.25 -5.85 18.70
CA GLU A 184 -24.08 -6.59 19.17
C GLU A 184 -22.78 -6.01 18.61
N ALA A 185 -22.78 -5.55 17.35
CA ALA A 185 -21.65 -4.82 16.78
C ALA A 185 -21.35 -3.55 17.60
N ARG A 186 -22.39 -2.76 17.89
CA ARG A 186 -22.28 -1.57 18.73
C ARG A 186 -21.76 -1.88 20.11
N LYS A 187 -22.24 -2.96 20.74
CA LYS A 187 -21.73 -3.41 22.04
C LYS A 187 -20.22 -3.68 21.99
N GLN A 188 -19.73 -4.34 20.95
CA GLN A 188 -18.28 -4.58 20.78
C GLN A 188 -17.51 -3.25 20.68
N LEU A 189 -18.00 -2.28 19.91
CA LEU A 189 -17.38 -0.96 19.81
C LEU A 189 -17.36 -0.23 21.16
N ASP A 190 -18.50 -0.19 21.86
CA ASP A 190 -18.67 0.57 23.10
C ASP A 190 -17.92 -0.06 24.29
N GLU A 191 -17.89 -1.41 24.38
CA GLU A 191 -17.31 -2.13 25.53
C GLU A 191 -15.87 -2.61 25.29
N MET A 192 -15.53 -3.01 24.05
CA MET A 192 -14.22 -3.59 23.72
C MET A 192 -13.33 -2.63 22.91
N GLY A 193 -13.87 -1.50 22.44
CA GLY A 193 -13.14 -0.53 21.64
C GLY A 193 -12.89 -0.98 20.19
N GLY A 194 -13.60 -2.00 19.72
CA GLY A 194 -13.44 -2.56 18.37
C GLY A 194 -14.11 -3.93 18.23
N PRO A 195 -14.11 -4.51 17.00
CA PRO A 195 -14.59 -5.86 16.78
C PRO A 195 -13.82 -6.90 17.57
N LYS A 196 -14.52 -7.96 17.96
CA LYS A 196 -13.90 -9.16 18.51
C LYS A 196 -12.97 -9.78 17.45
N ILE A 197 -11.77 -10.20 17.84
CA ILE A 197 -10.78 -10.80 16.92
C ILE A 197 -10.76 -12.33 16.96
N ASP A 198 -11.10 -12.96 18.08
CA ASP A 198 -11.08 -14.42 18.25
C ASP A 198 -12.43 -15.04 17.89
N HIS A 199 -12.40 -15.92 16.89
CA HIS A 199 -13.60 -16.55 16.35
C HIS A 199 -13.38 -18.05 16.08
N PRO A 200 -14.41 -18.89 16.28
CA PRO A 200 -14.29 -20.30 15.93
C PRO A 200 -14.11 -20.46 14.42
N LEU A 201 -13.37 -21.48 13.98
CA LEU A 201 -13.44 -21.96 12.62
C LEU A 201 -14.74 -22.76 12.46
N GLY A 202 -15.43 -22.59 11.33
CA GLY A 202 -16.64 -23.36 11.05
C GLY A 202 -17.09 -23.27 9.60
N ASP A 203 -18.09 -24.08 9.26
CA ASP A 203 -18.64 -24.20 7.90
C ASP A 203 -19.40 -22.96 7.40
N ALA A 204 -19.66 -21.97 8.26
CA ALA A 204 -20.34 -20.74 7.85
C ALA A 204 -19.98 -19.59 8.79
N ILE A 205 -19.10 -18.71 8.32
CA ILE A 205 -18.71 -17.46 8.99
C ILE A 205 -19.57 -16.34 8.39
N PRO A 206 -20.53 -15.79 9.15
CA PRO A 206 -21.20 -14.57 8.74
C PRO A 206 -20.25 -13.39 8.92
N VAL A 207 -20.16 -12.54 7.90
CA VAL A 207 -19.26 -11.38 7.84
C VAL A 207 -20.10 -10.15 7.53
N ALA A 208 -19.92 -9.06 8.29
CA ALA A 208 -20.64 -7.83 7.97
C ALA A 208 -19.89 -6.55 8.28
N ALA A 209 -20.23 -5.53 7.51
CA ALA A 209 -20.02 -4.13 7.86
C ALA A 209 -21.36 -3.43 8.06
N TRP A 210 -21.34 -2.39 8.89
CA TRP A 210 -22.50 -1.53 9.15
C TRP A 210 -22.12 -0.09 8.82
N SER A 211 -22.93 0.60 8.02
CA SER A 211 -22.70 2.01 7.69
C SER A 211 -23.98 2.82 7.77
N ASP A 212 -23.81 4.13 7.95
CA ASP A 212 -24.91 5.10 7.81
C ASP A 212 -25.31 5.17 6.32
N PRO A 213 -26.56 4.83 5.96
CA PRO A 213 -27.01 4.89 4.58
C PRO A 213 -26.87 6.28 3.95
N ALA A 214 -26.98 7.36 4.74
CA ALA A 214 -26.83 8.73 4.26
C ALA A 214 -25.37 9.09 3.96
N ALA A 215 -24.42 8.46 4.65
CA ALA A 215 -22.99 8.62 4.37
C ALA A 215 -22.55 7.85 3.12
N ASP A 216 -23.22 6.74 2.80
CA ASP A 216 -22.89 5.91 1.63
C ASP A 216 -23.25 6.61 0.29
N GLY A 217 -24.32 7.40 0.28
CA GLY A 217 -24.73 8.18 -0.89
C GLY A 217 -26.24 8.35 -1.04
N ASP A 218 -26.65 8.69 -2.25
CA ASP A 218 -28.05 8.94 -2.59
C ASP A 218 -28.88 7.64 -2.67
N ALA A 219 -30.15 7.70 -2.26
CA ALA A 219 -31.07 6.56 -2.30
C ALA A 219 -31.36 6.05 -3.73
N SER A 220 -31.11 6.87 -4.76
CA SER A 220 -31.23 6.49 -6.17
C SER A 220 -30.08 5.63 -6.70
N CYS A 221 -28.96 5.54 -5.98
CA CYS A 221 -27.85 4.67 -6.36
C CYS A 221 -28.11 3.23 -5.94
N THR A 222 -27.48 2.29 -6.64
CA THR A 222 -27.40 0.89 -6.21
C THR A 222 -26.12 0.66 -5.43
N TYR A 223 -26.16 -0.30 -4.50
CA TYR A 223 -25.06 -0.57 -3.58
C TYR A 223 -24.73 -2.06 -3.62
N ASP A 224 -23.44 -2.36 -3.74
CA ASP A 224 -22.92 -3.72 -3.75
C ASP A 224 -21.54 -3.78 -3.07
N MET A 225 -21.04 -4.98 -2.85
CA MET A 225 -19.79 -5.19 -2.15
C MET A 225 -19.00 -6.37 -2.71
N ASP A 226 -17.70 -6.33 -2.45
CA ASP A 226 -16.77 -7.43 -2.68
C ASP A 226 -16.18 -7.90 -1.35
N LEU A 227 -16.19 -9.21 -1.13
CA LEU A 227 -15.50 -9.86 -0.02
C LEU A 227 -14.06 -10.18 -0.41
N TYR A 228 -13.13 -9.83 0.47
CA TYR A 228 -11.73 -10.21 0.38
C TYR A 228 -11.32 -11.02 1.61
N PHE A 229 -10.40 -11.95 1.39
CA PHE A 229 -9.78 -12.75 2.43
C PHE A 229 -8.27 -12.88 2.17
N ASP A 230 -7.47 -12.58 3.19
CA ASP A 230 -6.01 -12.47 3.13
C ASP A 230 -5.55 -11.63 1.91
N ASP A 231 -6.20 -10.48 1.74
CA ASP A 231 -6.01 -9.49 0.68
C ASP A 231 -6.38 -9.96 -0.74
N LEU A 232 -6.96 -11.15 -0.90
CA LEU A 232 -7.37 -11.69 -2.20
C LEU A 232 -8.90 -11.65 -2.35
N PRO A 233 -9.43 -11.39 -3.56
CA PRO A 233 -10.87 -11.41 -3.77
C PRO A 233 -11.41 -12.84 -3.61
N VAL A 234 -12.51 -12.97 -2.88
CA VAL A 234 -13.27 -14.21 -2.78
C VAL A 234 -14.14 -14.32 -4.03
N ALA A 235 -13.96 -15.37 -4.84
CA ALA A 235 -14.60 -15.49 -6.16
C ALA A 235 -16.14 -15.43 -6.11
N GLU A 236 -16.75 -16.16 -5.18
CA GLU A 236 -18.19 -16.15 -4.91
C GLU A 236 -18.68 -14.93 -4.11
N GLY A 237 -17.74 -14.09 -3.66
CA GLY A 237 -17.98 -12.93 -2.82
C GLY A 237 -17.97 -11.60 -3.57
N GLN A 238 -18.01 -11.61 -4.91
CA GLN A 238 -17.93 -10.39 -5.72
C GLN A 238 -19.31 -9.87 -6.14
N ALA A 239 -19.45 -8.55 -6.19
CA ALA A 239 -20.66 -7.81 -6.57
C ALA A 239 -21.92 -8.29 -5.84
N LEU A 240 -21.78 -8.63 -4.55
CA LEU A 240 -22.88 -9.02 -3.70
C LEU A 240 -23.73 -7.78 -3.41
N PRO A 241 -25.07 -7.82 -3.60
CA PRO A 241 -25.91 -6.67 -3.29
C PRO A 241 -25.78 -6.32 -1.80
N ALA A 242 -25.78 -5.02 -1.48
CA ALA A 242 -25.93 -4.58 -0.11
C ALA A 242 -27.26 -5.09 0.46
N GLY A 243 -27.25 -5.49 1.73
CA GLY A 243 -28.46 -5.88 2.44
C GLY A 243 -29.37 -4.70 2.75
N ASP A 244 -30.52 -5.02 3.34
CA ASP A 244 -31.50 -4.03 3.77
C ASP A 244 -30.94 -3.07 4.83
N ILE A 245 -31.61 -1.92 4.96
CA ILE A 245 -31.38 -1.02 6.09
C ILE A 245 -32.07 -1.61 7.32
N VAL A 246 -31.30 -2.00 8.32
CA VAL A 246 -31.75 -2.58 9.58
C VAL A 246 -31.25 -1.72 10.73
N ASP A 247 -32.13 -1.37 11.67
CA ASP A 247 -31.81 -0.49 12.80
C ASP A 247 -31.19 0.87 12.39
N GLY A 248 -31.59 1.38 11.22
CA GLY A 248 -31.09 2.64 10.66
C GLY A 248 -29.72 2.53 9.98
N MET A 249 -29.14 1.34 9.90
CA MET A 249 -27.82 1.07 9.32
C MET A 249 -27.95 0.21 8.06
N ARG A 250 -27.17 0.49 7.03
CA ARG A 250 -27.06 -0.41 5.88
C ARG A 250 -26.24 -1.64 6.26
N HIS A 251 -26.78 -2.82 5.97
CA HIS A 251 -26.16 -4.09 6.30
C HIS A 251 -25.37 -4.66 5.12
N TRP A 252 -24.04 -4.57 5.15
CA TRP A 252 -23.17 -5.15 4.12
C TRP A 252 -22.82 -6.57 4.53
N TYR A 253 -23.60 -7.55 4.08
CA TYR A 253 -23.66 -8.85 4.74
C TYR A 253 -23.37 -10.05 3.86
N VAL A 254 -22.38 -10.85 4.25
CA VAL A 254 -22.14 -12.18 3.70
C VAL A 254 -22.63 -13.20 4.73
N PRO A 255 -23.71 -13.95 4.46
CA PRO A 255 -24.38 -14.73 5.49
C PRO A 255 -23.62 -15.98 5.94
N ALA A 256 -22.85 -16.56 5.03
CA ALA A 256 -22.15 -17.82 5.26
C ALA A 256 -20.95 -17.93 4.31
N TRP A 257 -19.83 -17.36 4.72
CA TRP A 257 -18.56 -17.57 4.02
C TRP A 257 -17.75 -18.68 4.70
N LYS A 258 -17.04 -19.49 3.93
CA LYS A 258 -16.24 -20.61 4.44
C LYS A 258 -14.77 -20.25 4.40
N ALA A 259 -14.17 -20.08 5.59
CA ALA A 259 -12.73 -19.90 5.66
C ALA A 259 -12.01 -21.16 5.15
N PRO A 260 -11.04 -21.00 4.23
CA PRO A 260 -10.32 -22.15 3.68
C PRO A 260 -9.32 -22.76 4.68
N TYR A 261 -8.91 -22.02 5.71
CA TYR A 261 -7.95 -22.48 6.74
C TYR A 261 -8.08 -21.65 8.04
N SER A 262 -7.45 -22.15 9.12
CA SER A 262 -7.35 -21.47 10.43
C SER A 262 -6.06 -20.66 10.57
N GLY A 263 -5.99 -19.82 11.61
CA GLY A 263 -4.87 -18.94 11.91
C GLY A 263 -5.24 -17.46 11.94
N ASN A 264 -4.24 -16.62 11.71
CA ASN A 264 -4.42 -15.17 11.64
C ASN A 264 -4.77 -14.78 10.20
N HIS A 265 -5.91 -14.15 10.04
CA HIS A 265 -6.47 -13.79 8.74
C HIS A 265 -6.88 -12.34 8.68
N HIS A 266 -6.89 -11.82 7.46
CA HIS A 266 -7.42 -10.51 7.16
C HIS A 266 -8.71 -10.65 6.35
N PHE A 267 -9.80 -10.12 6.90
CA PHE A 267 -11.10 -10.06 6.25
C PHE A 267 -11.39 -8.64 5.82
N GLU A 268 -11.99 -8.48 4.64
CA GLU A 268 -12.41 -7.16 4.17
C GLU A 268 -13.72 -7.21 3.41
N ILE A 269 -14.53 -6.18 3.60
CA ILE A 269 -15.66 -5.87 2.72
C ILE A 269 -15.34 -4.54 2.04
N HIS A 270 -15.15 -4.58 0.73
CA HIS A 270 -15.07 -3.38 -0.10
C HIS A 270 -16.49 -3.00 -0.50
N ARG A 271 -16.91 -1.79 -0.15
CA ARG A 271 -18.27 -1.28 -0.38
C ARG A 271 -18.27 -0.37 -1.59
N TYR A 272 -19.27 -0.52 -2.44
CA TYR A 272 -19.39 0.25 -3.67
C TYR A 272 -20.79 0.85 -3.82
N ARG A 273 -20.83 1.97 -4.55
CA ARG A 273 -22.07 2.55 -5.08
C ARG A 273 -21.98 2.65 -6.59
N THR A 274 -23.11 2.54 -7.25
CA THR A 274 -23.27 2.82 -8.68
C THR A 274 -24.47 3.74 -8.85
N CYS A 275 -24.25 4.93 -9.43
CA CYS A 275 -25.28 5.94 -9.62
C CYS A 275 -25.60 6.10 -11.12
N ALA A 276 -26.29 7.19 -11.52
CA ALA A 276 -26.81 7.37 -12.88
C ALA A 276 -25.74 7.40 -13.99
N ASP A 277 -24.48 7.69 -13.66
CA ASP A 277 -23.34 7.65 -14.58
C ASP A 277 -22.84 6.22 -14.87
N GLY A 278 -23.34 5.22 -14.14
CA GLY A 278 -23.01 3.81 -14.29
C GLY A 278 -21.63 3.43 -13.76
N GLY A 279 -20.90 4.36 -13.14
CA GLY A 279 -19.60 4.09 -12.55
C GLY A 279 -19.72 3.38 -11.20
N ARG A 280 -19.08 2.22 -11.05
CA ARG A 280 -18.96 1.53 -9.75
C ARG A 280 -17.84 2.15 -8.93
N GLU A 281 -18.19 3.04 -8.02
CA GLU A 281 -17.27 3.76 -7.15
C GLU A 281 -17.12 3.04 -5.81
N ARG A 282 -15.88 2.82 -5.35
CA ARG A 282 -15.64 2.31 -4.00
C ARG A 282 -15.84 3.41 -2.98
N ILE A 283 -16.78 3.23 -2.06
CA ILE A 283 -17.15 4.18 -1.02
C ILE A 283 -16.55 3.87 0.34
N GLY A 284 -16.04 2.64 0.53
CA GLY A 284 -15.21 2.34 1.69
C GLY A 284 -14.72 0.90 1.76
N VAL A 285 -13.93 0.62 2.78
CA VAL A 285 -13.33 -0.68 3.07
C VAL A 285 -13.38 -0.94 4.57
N ASN A 286 -14.20 -1.91 4.96
CA ASN A 286 -14.26 -2.38 6.33
C ASN A 286 -13.38 -3.60 6.50
N CYS A 287 -12.54 -3.62 7.52
CA CYS A 287 -11.56 -4.70 7.73
C CYS A 287 -11.63 -5.31 9.13
N LEU A 288 -11.13 -6.53 9.24
CA LEU A 288 -10.81 -7.18 10.51
C LEU A 288 -9.60 -8.10 10.35
N GLU A 289 -8.60 -7.91 11.20
CA GLU A 289 -7.60 -8.94 11.47
C GLU A 289 -8.16 -9.89 12.53
N ALA A 290 -8.51 -11.12 12.13
CA ALA A 290 -9.16 -12.11 12.98
C ALA A 290 -8.27 -13.34 13.19
N VAL A 291 -8.44 -13.99 14.35
CA VAL A 291 -7.86 -15.30 14.66
C VAL A 291 -8.97 -16.35 14.58
N LEU A 292 -8.89 -17.23 13.59
CA LEU A 292 -9.83 -18.35 13.42
C LEU A 292 -9.28 -19.62 14.07
N GLN A 293 -10.03 -20.22 14.99
CA GLN A 293 -9.62 -21.36 15.83
C GLN A 293 -10.39 -22.66 15.55
#